data_AF-A0A8I3A687-F1
#
_entry.id   AF-A0A8I3A687-F1
#
_cell.length_a   1.000
_cell.length_b   1.000
_cell.length_c   1.000
_cell.angle_alpha   90.00
_cell.angle_beta   90.00
_cell.angle_gamma   90.00
#
_symmetry.space_group_name_H-M   'P 1'
#
loop_
_entity.id
_entity.type
_entity.pdbx_description
1 polymer ?
#
loop_
_entity_poly.entity_id
_entity_poly.type
_entity_poly.pdbx_seq_one_letter_code
_entity_poly.pdbx_strand_id
1 'polypeptide(L)'
;MPERQPYQGPARKLVLAFDIGTTYGGVSCSILDPGEPPVISGVTRFPATDHVSLARSGEALQESVIERAEDEEWVRVEWWKLHLRPKNLASNHVTDQDLPPLPTNRSAIQILSDFMGYLFRCSKTYIQDSHVSGPEMWGSFENNIDFVLSHPNGWEGPQQTQIRRAAVLAGLVPDSPEGQARIQLVTEGEASIHFCLSTEKTAGSFKQDQGIMIIDAGGGTIDVSSYYMTTSPPTFLPFTARNQIACSHVICNEVQRTSISPRNCLHFGA
;
A
#
# COMPACT_ATOMS: atom_id res chain seq x y z
N MET A 1 8.10 7.81 24.02
CA MET A 1 6.76 8.21 23.54
C MET A 1 5.75 8.01 24.66
N PRO A 2 4.60 8.72 24.69
CA PRO A 2 3.47 8.23 25.48
C PRO A 2 3.02 6.91 24.86
N GLU A 3 2.78 5.91 25.70
CA GLU A 3 2.25 4.61 25.27
C GLU A 3 0.98 4.81 24.42
N ARG A 4 0.82 3.98 23.37
CA ARG A 4 -0.44 3.97 22.61
C ARG A 4 -1.55 3.67 23.60
N GLN A 5 -2.59 4.49 23.57
CA GLN A 5 -3.71 4.30 24.48
C GLN A 5 -4.40 2.96 24.17
N PRO A 6 -4.83 2.22 25.21
CA PRO A 6 -5.61 1.02 25.03
C PRO A 6 -6.85 1.25 24.17
N TYR A 7 -7.16 0.31 23.28
CA TYR A 7 -8.33 0.40 22.42
C TYR A 7 -9.62 0.37 23.24
N GLN A 8 -10.46 1.40 23.09
CA GLN A 8 -11.69 1.58 23.88
C GLN A 8 -12.95 1.06 23.17
N GLY A 9 -12.80 0.39 22.02
CA GLY A 9 -13.95 -0.13 21.30
C GLY A 9 -14.63 -1.29 22.03
N PRO A 10 -15.95 -1.49 21.84
CA PRO A 10 -16.72 -2.48 22.59
C PRO A 10 -16.46 -3.93 22.16
N ALA A 11 -15.86 -4.13 20.99
CA ALA A 11 -15.58 -5.44 20.42
C ALA A 11 -14.27 -5.40 19.63
N ARG A 12 -13.66 -6.58 19.47
CA ARG A 12 -12.44 -6.75 18.69
C ARG A 12 -12.64 -6.22 17.26
N LYS A 13 -11.61 -5.55 16.75
CA LYS A 13 -11.57 -4.99 15.39
C LYS A 13 -10.24 -5.34 14.75
N LEU A 14 -10.24 -5.54 13.43
CA LEU A 14 -9.00 -5.63 12.66
C LEU A 14 -8.79 -4.32 11.91
N VAL A 15 -7.56 -3.82 11.89
CA VAL A 15 -7.13 -2.77 10.97
C VAL A 15 -6.13 -3.37 10.00
N LEU A 16 -6.38 -3.23 8.71
CA LEU A 16 -5.44 -3.59 7.64
C LEU A 16 -4.98 -2.32 6.92
N ALA A 17 -3.67 -2.10 6.87
CA ALA A 17 -3.09 -1.00 6.11
C ALA A 17 -2.41 -1.55 4.85
N PHE A 18 -2.87 -1.12 3.68
CA PHE A 18 -2.32 -1.52 2.38
C PHE A 18 -1.46 -0.40 1.83
N ASP A 19 -0.25 -0.77 1.44
CA ASP A 19 0.66 0.08 0.68
C ASP A 19 0.88 -0.54 -0.70
N ILE A 20 0.26 0.05 -1.73
CA ILE A 20 0.30 -0.49 -3.09
C ILE A 20 1.07 0.49 -3.94
N GLY A 21 2.38 0.31 -4.06
CA GLY A 21 3.26 1.10 -4.92
C GLY A 21 3.14 0.75 -6.40
N THR A 22 3.91 1.45 -7.24
CA THR A 22 4.03 1.13 -8.68
C THR A 22 4.78 -0.19 -8.93
N THR A 23 5.60 -0.62 -7.97
CA THR A 23 6.51 -1.76 -8.09
C THR A 23 6.22 -2.85 -7.06
N TYR A 24 5.86 -2.47 -5.82
CA TYR A 24 5.69 -3.39 -4.71
C TYR A 24 4.37 -3.13 -3.99
N GLY A 25 3.74 -4.19 -3.48
CA GLY A 25 2.66 -4.10 -2.51
C GLY A 25 3.11 -4.54 -1.12
N GLY A 26 2.46 -4.05 -0.07
CA GLY A 26 2.69 -4.44 1.31
C GLY A 26 1.41 -4.34 2.12
N VAL A 27 1.33 -5.17 3.16
CA VAL A 27 0.23 -5.09 4.15
C VAL A 27 0.83 -5.10 5.55
N SER A 28 0.28 -4.25 6.41
CA SER A 28 0.43 -4.37 7.86
C SER A 28 -0.95 -4.49 8.51
N CYS A 29 -0.99 -5.12 9.67
CA CYS A 29 -2.20 -5.34 10.42
C CYS A 29 -2.05 -4.95 11.89
N SER A 30 -3.17 -4.59 12.51
CA SER A 30 -3.29 -4.47 13.96
C SER A 30 -4.61 -5.07 14.41
N ILE A 31 -4.53 -6.06 15.30
CA ILE A 31 -5.71 -6.61 15.98
C ILE A 31 -5.96 -5.75 17.21
N LEU A 32 -7.13 -5.11 17.25
CA LEU A 32 -7.51 -4.19 18.30
C LEU A 32 -8.37 -4.93 19.33
N ASP A 33 -7.74 -5.33 20.42
CA ASP A 33 -8.40 -5.95 21.56
C ASP A 33 -8.89 -4.89 22.57
N PRO A 34 -10.15 -4.94 23.03
CA PRO A 34 -10.66 -4.00 24.03
C PRO A 34 -9.78 -4.00 25.29
N GLY A 35 -9.31 -2.83 25.69
CA GLY A 35 -8.45 -2.65 26.86
C GLY A 35 -6.96 -2.90 26.63
N GLU A 36 -6.54 -3.29 25.42
CA GLU A 36 -5.13 -3.52 25.08
C GLU A 36 -4.57 -2.43 24.15
N PRO A 37 -3.29 -2.04 24.32
CA PRO A 37 -2.64 -1.10 23.42
C PRO A 37 -2.42 -1.73 22.03
N PRO A 38 -2.72 -1.01 20.93
CA PRO A 38 -2.54 -1.54 19.57
C PRO A 38 -1.09 -1.89 19.23
N VAL A 39 -0.88 -3.09 18.71
CA VAL A 39 0.40 -3.55 18.15
C VAL A 39 0.29 -3.64 16.63
N ILE A 40 1.25 -3.04 15.93
CA ILE A 40 1.31 -3.06 14.47
C ILE A 40 2.30 -4.14 14.06
N SER A 41 1.86 -5.04 13.17
CA SER A 41 2.66 -6.15 12.65
C SER A 41 2.56 -6.19 11.13
N GLY A 42 3.67 -6.49 10.45
CA GLY A 42 3.65 -6.72 9.01
C GLY A 42 3.04 -8.07 8.65
N VAL A 43 2.31 -8.14 7.54
CA VAL A 43 1.97 -9.42 6.89
C VAL A 43 3.20 -9.85 6.09
N THR A 44 3.94 -10.81 6.62
CA THR A 44 5.28 -11.16 6.12
C THR A 44 5.34 -12.40 5.26
N ARG A 45 4.25 -13.17 5.18
CA ARG A 45 4.15 -14.37 4.36
C ARG A 45 3.04 -14.19 3.34
N PHE A 46 3.42 -14.20 2.08
CA PHE A 46 2.51 -14.36 0.96
C PHE A 46 2.70 -15.79 0.42
N PRO A 47 1.72 -16.36 -0.29
CA PRO A 47 1.96 -17.65 -0.91
C PRO A 47 3.22 -17.58 -1.80
N ALA A 48 3.95 -18.69 -1.89
CA ALA A 48 5.22 -18.83 -2.62
C ALA A 48 6.45 -18.02 -2.13
N THR A 49 6.40 -17.26 -1.04
CA THR A 49 7.60 -16.62 -0.49
C THR A 49 8.22 -17.47 0.64
N ASP A 50 9.35 -18.15 0.36
CA ASP A 50 10.16 -18.84 1.38
C ASP A 50 10.94 -17.87 2.30
N HIS A 51 10.96 -16.58 1.94
CA HIS A 51 11.60 -15.51 2.73
C HIS A 51 10.71 -14.27 2.86
N VAL A 52 10.79 -13.64 4.03
CA VAL A 52 10.06 -12.42 4.40
C VAL A 52 10.45 -11.28 3.47
N SER A 53 9.54 -10.83 2.60
CA SER A 53 9.53 -9.45 2.08
C SER A 53 8.48 -9.27 0.99
N LEU A 54 7.59 -8.29 1.19
CA LEU A 54 6.80 -7.53 0.19
C LEU A 54 6.02 -8.37 -0.84
N ALA A 55 4.77 -7.99 -1.14
CA ALA A 55 4.01 -8.53 -2.26
C ALA A 55 4.62 -8.05 -3.59
N ARG A 56 5.82 -8.55 -3.91
CA ARG A 56 6.17 -9.01 -5.25
C ARG A 56 5.45 -10.33 -5.40
N SER A 57 4.87 -10.58 -6.55
CA SER A 57 4.28 -11.90 -6.82
C SER A 57 5.41 -12.94 -6.91
N GLY A 58 5.90 -13.41 -5.76
CA GLY A 58 6.74 -14.61 -5.65
C GLY A 58 5.98 -15.83 -6.19
N GLU A 59 4.65 -15.80 -6.12
CA GLU A 59 3.77 -16.76 -6.77
C GLU A 59 3.93 -16.77 -8.29
N ALA A 60 3.95 -15.60 -8.94
CA ALA A 60 4.19 -15.51 -10.38
C ALA A 60 5.61 -15.91 -10.81
N LEU A 61 6.49 -16.24 -9.86
CA LEU A 61 7.81 -16.82 -10.12
C LEU A 61 7.86 -18.33 -9.90
N GLN A 62 6.79 -18.95 -9.39
CA GLN A 62 6.73 -20.40 -9.31
C GLN A 62 6.61 -21.00 -10.70
N GLU A 63 7.38 -22.05 -10.97
CA GLU A 63 7.37 -22.74 -12.27
C GLU A 63 5.96 -23.14 -12.69
N SER A 64 5.16 -23.68 -11.77
CA SER A 64 3.77 -24.06 -12.03
C SER A 64 2.86 -22.88 -12.38
N VAL A 65 3.16 -21.67 -11.92
CA VAL A 65 2.41 -20.46 -12.28
C VAL A 65 2.91 -19.90 -13.60
N ILE A 66 4.20 -20.04 -13.91
CA ILE A 66 4.78 -19.67 -15.21
C ILE A 66 4.22 -20.59 -16.30
N GLU A 67 4.26 -21.90 -16.12
CA GLU A 67 3.68 -22.88 -17.04
C GLU A 67 2.20 -22.60 -17.29
N ARG A 68 1.42 -22.36 -16.23
CA ARG A 68 0.02 -21.98 -16.36
C ARG A 68 -0.18 -20.64 -17.07
N ALA A 69 0.68 -19.66 -16.81
CA ALA A 69 0.62 -18.37 -17.48
C ALA A 69 0.91 -18.50 -18.98
N GLU A 70 1.78 -19.42 -19.37
CA GLU A 70 2.04 -19.74 -20.78
C GLU A 70 0.84 -20.47 -21.40
N ASP A 71 0.32 -21.50 -20.74
CA ASP A 71 -0.84 -22.29 -21.20
C ASP A 71 -2.13 -21.46 -21.31
N GLU A 72 -2.34 -20.55 -20.37
CA GLU A 72 -3.52 -19.68 -20.28
C GLU A 72 -3.29 -18.30 -20.95
N GLU A 73 -2.14 -18.11 -21.63
CA GLU A 73 -1.76 -16.89 -22.36
C GLU A 73 -1.88 -15.59 -21.53
N TRP A 74 -1.41 -15.62 -20.28
CA TRP A 74 -1.51 -14.48 -19.39
C TRP A 74 -0.67 -13.29 -19.86
N VAL A 75 -1.27 -12.09 -19.78
CA VAL A 75 -0.60 -10.83 -20.13
C VAL A 75 -0.03 -10.17 -18.89
N ARG A 76 1.26 -9.82 -18.96
CA ARG A 76 1.93 -9.06 -17.91
C ARG A 76 1.48 -7.59 -17.96
N VAL A 77 1.11 -7.05 -16.81
CA VAL A 77 0.74 -5.63 -16.68
C VAL A 77 1.71 -4.91 -15.76
N GLU A 78 2.39 -3.91 -16.30
CA GLU A 78 3.37 -3.09 -15.59
C GLU A 78 2.92 -1.64 -15.53
N TRP A 79 3.33 -0.96 -14.44
CA TRP A 79 3.08 0.48 -14.25
C TRP A 79 1.60 0.89 -14.35
N TRP A 80 0.68 -0.06 -14.18
CA TRP A 80 -0.76 0.17 -14.26
C TRP A 80 -1.24 1.22 -13.25
N LYS A 81 -0.60 1.33 -12.07
CA LYS A 81 -0.93 2.36 -11.05
C LYS A 81 -0.74 3.77 -11.62
N LEU A 82 0.21 3.99 -12.53
CA LEU A 82 0.42 5.29 -13.18
C LEU A 82 -0.72 5.70 -14.12
N HIS A 83 -1.56 4.77 -14.56
CA HIS A 83 -2.77 5.11 -15.32
C HIS A 83 -3.85 5.80 -14.45
N LEU A 84 -3.78 5.67 -13.13
CA LEU A 84 -4.68 6.36 -12.17
C LEU A 84 -4.26 7.80 -11.87
N ARG A 85 -3.05 8.22 -12.26
CA ARG A 85 -2.47 9.51 -11.89
C ARG A 85 -3.36 10.71 -12.28
N PRO A 86 -3.33 11.82 -11.51
CA PRO A 86 -3.92 13.08 -11.96
C PRO A 86 -3.24 13.55 -13.25
N LYS A 87 -4.02 13.88 -14.29
CA LYS A 87 -3.48 14.33 -15.57
C LYS A 87 -2.98 15.79 -15.53
N ASN A 88 -3.44 16.57 -14.56
CA ASN A 88 -3.21 18.01 -14.43
C ASN A 88 -2.10 18.39 -13.44
N LEU A 89 -1.38 17.43 -12.85
CA LEU A 89 -0.23 17.74 -11.99
C LEU A 89 0.94 18.28 -12.83
N ALA A 90 1.47 19.45 -12.43
CA ALA A 90 2.50 20.21 -13.14
C ALA A 90 3.86 19.49 -13.27
N SER A 91 4.05 18.35 -12.60
CA SER A 91 5.27 17.54 -12.60
C SER A 91 5.18 16.23 -13.40
N ASN A 92 4.16 16.08 -14.26
CA ASN A 92 4.01 14.89 -15.10
C ASN A 92 5.06 14.86 -16.23
N HIS A 93 6.28 14.41 -15.91
CA HIS A 93 7.31 14.03 -16.89
C HIS A 93 6.97 12.74 -17.66
N VAL A 94 5.89 12.04 -17.28
CA VAL A 94 5.40 10.81 -17.91
C VAL A 94 4.01 11.07 -18.49
N THR A 95 3.89 10.91 -19.79
CA THR A 95 2.64 11.02 -20.55
C THR A 95 1.97 9.65 -20.69
N ASP A 96 0.74 9.61 -21.19
CA ASP A 96 0.02 8.34 -21.41
C ASP A 96 0.66 7.51 -22.52
N GLN A 97 1.43 8.15 -23.41
CA GLN A 97 2.18 7.48 -24.48
C GLN A 97 3.43 6.76 -23.96
N ASP A 98 3.95 7.18 -22.81
CA ASP A 98 5.12 6.57 -22.17
C ASP A 98 4.75 5.33 -21.34
N LEU A 99 3.46 5.05 -21.16
CA LEU A 99 2.98 3.91 -20.38
C LEU A 99 2.66 2.72 -21.29
N PRO A 100 2.99 1.49 -20.86
CA PRO A 100 2.43 0.29 -21.47
C PRO A 100 0.90 0.33 -21.47
N PRO A 101 0.23 -0.09 -22.55
CA PRO A 101 -1.22 -0.13 -22.60
C PRO A 101 -1.76 -1.15 -21.60
N LEU A 102 -2.93 -0.86 -21.04
CA LEU A 102 -3.65 -1.84 -20.24
C LEU A 102 -4.24 -2.94 -21.13
N PRO A 103 -4.44 -4.17 -20.62
CA PRO A 103 -5.12 -5.23 -21.36
C PRO A 103 -6.52 -4.79 -21.81
N THR A 104 -6.95 -5.34 -22.95
CA THR A 104 -8.28 -5.07 -23.49
C THR A 104 -9.37 -5.32 -22.45
N ASN A 105 -10.30 -4.38 -22.31
CA ASN A 105 -11.41 -4.43 -21.35
C ASN A 105 -11.00 -4.43 -19.86
N ARG A 106 -9.75 -4.08 -19.53
CA ARG A 106 -9.29 -3.91 -18.14
C ARG A 106 -8.91 -2.46 -17.88
N SER A 107 -9.54 -1.88 -16.86
CA SER A 107 -9.19 -0.56 -16.33
C SER A 107 -8.20 -0.68 -15.18
N ALA A 108 -7.43 0.37 -14.92
CA ALA A 108 -6.51 0.42 -13.79
C ALA A 108 -7.22 0.29 -12.42
N ILE A 109 -8.50 0.69 -12.33
CA ILE A 109 -9.34 0.49 -11.13
C ILE A 109 -9.61 -0.99 -10.89
N GLN A 110 -9.90 -1.75 -11.96
CA GLN A 110 -10.10 -3.20 -11.85
C GLN A 110 -8.79 -3.90 -11.46
N ILE A 111 -7.64 -3.48 -12.01
CA ILE A 111 -6.36 -4.05 -11.62
C ILE A 111 -6.04 -3.74 -10.15
N LEU A 112 -6.30 -2.50 -9.69
CA LEU A 112 -6.17 -2.13 -8.28
C LEU A 112 -7.07 -3.00 -7.38
N SER A 113 -8.32 -3.21 -7.79
CA SER A 113 -9.29 -4.05 -7.10
C SER A 113 -8.81 -5.49 -6.97
N ASP A 114 -8.36 -6.10 -8.07
CA ASP A 114 -7.88 -7.48 -8.10
C ASP A 114 -6.64 -7.63 -7.20
N PHE A 115 -5.74 -6.64 -7.21
CA PHE A 115 -4.56 -6.61 -6.35
C PHE A 115 -4.92 -6.45 -4.86
N MET A 116 -5.87 -5.56 -4.52
CA MET A 116 -6.40 -5.41 -3.16
C MET A 116 -7.04 -6.70 -2.65
N GLY A 117 -7.85 -7.36 -3.48
CA GLY A 117 -8.48 -8.64 -3.13
C GLY A 117 -7.46 -9.76 -2.93
N TYR A 118 -6.38 -9.77 -3.71
CA TYR A 118 -5.25 -10.67 -3.48
C TYR A 118 -4.56 -10.40 -2.13
N LEU A 119 -4.17 -9.15 -1.84
CA LEU A 119 -3.54 -8.78 -0.57
C LEU A 119 -4.41 -9.12 0.63
N PHE A 120 -5.73 -8.90 0.53
CA PHE A 120 -6.67 -9.23 1.59
C PHE A 120 -6.74 -10.73 1.86
N ARG A 121 -6.83 -11.56 0.81
CA ARG A 121 -6.81 -13.03 0.95
C ARG A 121 -5.51 -13.51 1.61
N CYS A 122 -4.37 -12.99 1.16
CA CYS A 122 -3.07 -13.34 1.77
C CYS A 122 -3.01 -12.95 3.24
N SER A 123 -3.50 -11.76 3.58
CA SER A 123 -3.56 -11.28 4.96
C SER A 123 -4.47 -12.15 5.83
N LYS A 124 -5.62 -12.56 5.30
CA LYS A 124 -6.54 -13.49 5.97
C LYS A 124 -5.85 -14.82 6.28
N THR A 125 -5.26 -15.46 5.28
CA THR A 125 -4.52 -16.72 5.47
C THR A 125 -3.39 -16.56 6.46
N TYR A 126 -2.56 -15.51 6.33
CA TYR A 126 -1.47 -15.23 7.25
C TYR A 126 -1.94 -15.11 8.71
N ILE A 127 -3.01 -14.33 8.96
CA ILE A 127 -3.55 -14.15 10.32
C ILE A 127 -4.11 -15.47 10.85
N GLN A 128 -4.85 -16.23 10.04
CA GLN A 128 -5.40 -17.51 10.46
C GLN A 128 -4.31 -18.55 10.79
N ASP A 129 -3.20 -18.55 10.04
CA ASP A 129 -2.10 -19.50 10.25
C ASP A 129 -1.12 -19.07 11.35
N SER A 130 -1.06 -17.78 11.68
CA SER A 130 -0.10 -17.24 12.67
C SER A 130 -0.58 -17.38 14.11
N HIS A 131 -1.84 -17.75 14.35
CA HIS A 131 -2.43 -17.87 15.68
C HIS A 131 -3.00 -19.28 15.92
N VAL A 132 -2.79 -19.82 17.13
CA VAL A 132 -3.25 -21.18 17.52
C VAL A 132 -4.77 -21.37 17.34
N SER A 133 -5.56 -20.30 17.53
CA SER A 133 -7.01 -20.25 17.27
C SER A 133 -7.34 -19.19 16.22
N GLY A 134 -6.54 -19.13 15.16
CA GLY A 134 -6.65 -18.11 14.12
C GLY A 134 -8.00 -18.11 13.38
N PRO A 135 -8.61 -19.25 13.03
CA PRO A 135 -9.94 -19.28 12.42
C PRO A 135 -11.04 -18.69 13.32
N GLU A 136 -11.08 -19.06 14.60
CA GLU A 136 -12.04 -18.51 15.57
C GLU A 136 -11.79 -17.02 15.81
N MET A 137 -10.51 -16.63 15.92
CA MET A 137 -10.10 -15.24 16.07
C MET A 137 -10.54 -14.41 14.85
N TRP A 138 -10.34 -14.91 13.64
CA TRP A 138 -10.79 -14.24 12.41
C TRP A 138 -12.30 -14.00 12.42
N GLY A 139 -13.08 -15.03 12.78
CA GLY A 139 -14.55 -14.93 12.88
C GLY A 139 -15.02 -13.84 13.86
N SER A 140 -14.22 -13.51 14.88
CA SER A 140 -14.56 -12.45 15.85
C SER A 140 -14.53 -11.02 15.28
N PHE A 141 -13.83 -10.79 14.16
CA PHE A 141 -13.71 -9.46 13.55
C PHE A 141 -13.91 -9.44 12.03
N GLU A 142 -14.27 -10.55 11.38
CA GLU A 142 -14.38 -10.62 9.91
C GLU A 142 -15.34 -9.58 9.31
N ASN A 143 -16.36 -9.18 10.09
CA ASN A 143 -17.34 -8.16 9.73
C ASN A 143 -17.01 -6.77 10.33
N ASN A 144 -15.88 -6.63 11.03
CA ASN A 144 -15.43 -5.43 11.72
C ASN A 144 -13.96 -5.14 11.38
N ILE A 145 -13.72 -4.82 10.11
CA ILE A 145 -12.40 -4.53 9.54
C ILE A 145 -12.36 -3.10 9.02
N ASP A 146 -11.41 -2.29 9.49
CA ASP A 146 -11.10 -0.98 8.92
C ASP A 146 -9.88 -1.09 7.99
N PHE A 147 -9.89 -0.36 6.89
CA PHE A 147 -8.83 -0.35 5.89
C PHE A 147 -8.17 1.01 5.84
N VAL A 148 -6.84 1.03 5.91
CA VAL A 148 -6.03 2.23 5.67
C VAL A 148 -5.31 2.03 4.33
N LEU A 149 -5.54 2.89 3.35
CA LEU A 149 -4.93 2.77 2.03
C LEU A 149 -4.01 3.97 1.81
N SER A 150 -2.72 3.71 1.64
CA SER A 150 -1.78 4.76 1.26
C SER A 150 -1.98 5.16 -0.20
N HIS A 151 -1.68 6.40 -0.53
CA HIS A 151 -1.62 6.87 -1.91
C HIS A 151 -0.53 7.92 -2.10
N PRO A 152 -0.05 8.14 -3.34
CA PRO A 152 0.98 9.13 -3.58
C PRO A 152 0.53 10.54 -3.18
N ASN A 153 1.49 11.35 -2.76
CA ASN A 153 1.24 12.73 -2.40
C ASN A 153 0.64 13.51 -3.59
N GLY A 154 -0.39 14.33 -3.33
CA GLY A 154 -1.09 15.08 -4.37
C GLY A 154 -2.18 14.31 -5.12
N TRP A 155 -2.39 13.02 -4.83
CA TRP A 155 -3.59 12.31 -5.28
C TRP A 155 -4.78 12.73 -4.43
N GLU A 156 -5.61 13.61 -4.98
CA GLU A 156 -6.76 14.21 -4.31
C GLU A 156 -8.05 13.83 -5.03
N GLY A 157 -9.21 14.15 -4.43
CA GLY A 157 -10.54 14.08 -5.03
C GLY A 157 -10.76 12.88 -5.97
N PRO A 158 -10.67 13.06 -7.31
CA PRO A 158 -10.90 11.99 -8.27
C PRO A 158 -10.10 10.70 -8.02
N GLN A 159 -8.81 10.81 -7.70
CA GLN A 159 -7.94 9.64 -7.46
C GLN A 159 -8.37 8.87 -6.21
N GLN A 160 -8.70 9.61 -5.14
CA GLN A 160 -9.19 9.02 -3.90
C GLN A 160 -10.53 8.32 -4.11
N THR A 161 -11.42 8.87 -4.93
CA THR A 161 -12.67 8.21 -5.34
C THR A 161 -12.39 6.92 -6.11
N GLN A 162 -11.39 6.90 -7.01
CA GLN A 162 -11.00 5.69 -7.74
C GLN A 162 -10.47 4.59 -6.81
N ILE A 163 -9.63 4.94 -5.83
CA ILE A 163 -9.11 4.01 -4.82
C ILE A 163 -10.25 3.41 -3.99
N ARG A 164 -11.18 4.26 -3.51
CA ARG A 164 -12.36 3.81 -2.76
C ARG A 164 -13.24 2.87 -3.57
N ARG A 165 -13.43 3.17 -4.85
CA ARG A 165 -14.18 2.30 -5.77
C ARG A 165 -13.49 0.95 -5.96
N ALA A 166 -12.16 0.92 -6.08
CA ALA A 166 -11.41 -0.31 -6.18
C ALA A 166 -11.56 -1.18 -4.92
N ALA A 167 -11.55 -0.57 -3.72
CA ALA A 167 -11.74 -1.29 -2.46
C ALA A 167 -13.14 -1.93 -2.35
N VAL A 168 -14.17 -1.27 -2.87
CA VAL A 168 -15.53 -1.84 -2.98
C VAL A 168 -15.54 -3.02 -3.96
N LEU A 169 -14.98 -2.85 -5.16
CA LEU A 169 -14.91 -3.92 -6.17
C LEU A 169 -14.12 -5.14 -5.70
N ALA A 170 -13.10 -4.92 -4.86
CA ALA A 170 -12.27 -5.96 -4.26
C ALA A 170 -13.00 -6.73 -3.14
N GLY A 171 -14.21 -6.30 -2.75
CA GLY A 171 -14.98 -6.90 -1.67
C GLY A 171 -14.45 -6.59 -0.27
N LEU A 172 -13.60 -5.57 -0.10
CA LEU A 172 -13.09 -5.18 1.22
C LEU A 172 -14.19 -4.56 2.08
N VAL A 173 -15.06 -3.76 1.46
CA VAL A 173 -16.19 -3.09 2.10
C VAL A 173 -17.42 -3.11 1.17
N PRO A 174 -18.65 -3.06 1.71
CA PRO A 174 -19.85 -2.92 0.88
C PRO A 174 -19.92 -1.54 0.25
N ASP A 175 -20.67 -1.43 -0.85
CA ASP A 175 -20.99 -0.14 -1.48
C ASP A 175 -22.09 0.60 -0.70
N SER A 176 -21.75 1.05 0.51
CA SER A 176 -22.63 1.82 1.38
C SER A 176 -21.85 2.92 2.11
N PRO A 177 -22.52 3.96 2.65
CA PRO A 177 -21.86 4.98 3.47
C PRO A 177 -21.07 4.40 4.64
N GLU A 178 -21.60 3.35 5.30
CA GLU A 178 -20.95 2.65 6.40
C GLU A 178 -19.71 1.88 5.91
N GLY A 179 -19.78 1.25 4.74
CA GLY A 179 -18.63 0.61 4.10
C GLY A 179 -17.53 1.61 3.77
N GLN A 180 -17.91 2.76 3.19
CA GLN A 180 -16.98 3.84 2.86
C GLN A 180 -16.33 4.46 4.11
N ALA A 181 -17.06 4.54 5.22
CA ALA A 181 -16.52 5.03 6.50
C ALA A 181 -15.43 4.12 7.08
N ARG A 182 -15.38 2.84 6.69
CA ARG A 182 -14.30 1.90 7.07
C ARG A 182 -13.02 2.07 6.26
N ILE A 183 -13.02 2.90 5.21
CA ILE A 183 -11.82 3.20 4.41
C ILE A 183 -11.25 4.55 4.85
N GLN A 184 -10.02 4.54 5.33
CA GLN A 184 -9.19 5.72 5.57
C GLN A 184 -8.12 5.82 4.49
N LEU A 185 -7.93 7.02 3.95
CA LEU A 185 -6.89 7.30 2.96
C LEU A 185 -5.82 8.14 3.64
N VAL A 186 -4.57 7.79 3.42
CA VAL A 186 -3.41 8.48 3.97
C VAL A 186 -2.41 8.72 2.86
N THR A 187 -1.67 9.83 2.89
CA THR A 187 -0.59 10.01 1.92
C THR A 187 0.60 9.12 2.28
N GLU A 188 1.33 8.61 1.29
CA GLU A 188 2.57 7.83 1.49
C GLU A 188 3.58 8.59 2.37
N GLY A 189 3.70 9.92 2.20
CA GLY A 189 4.53 10.76 3.06
C GLY A 189 4.04 10.87 4.51
N GLU A 190 2.73 10.95 4.75
CA GLU A 190 2.17 10.96 6.12
C GLU A 190 2.35 9.60 6.80
N ALA A 191 2.10 8.51 6.07
CA ALA A 191 2.35 7.15 6.56
C ALA A 191 3.83 6.94 6.94
N SER A 192 4.75 7.46 6.13
CA SER A 192 6.18 7.42 6.39
C SER A 192 6.56 8.19 7.66
N ILE A 193 5.95 9.36 7.92
CA ILE A 193 6.16 10.08 9.18
C ILE A 193 5.68 9.25 10.36
N HIS A 194 4.46 8.71 10.30
CA HIS A 194 3.93 7.88 11.39
C HIS A 194 4.83 6.67 11.66
N PHE A 195 5.38 6.05 10.61
CA PHE A 195 6.36 4.99 10.74
C PHE A 195 7.64 5.48 11.43
N CYS A 196 8.27 6.55 10.93
CA CYS A 196 9.50 7.11 11.51
C CYS A 196 9.31 7.56 12.98
N LEU A 197 8.14 8.06 13.36
CA LEU A 197 7.87 8.43 14.75
C LEU A 197 7.68 7.20 15.64
N SER A 198 7.13 6.12 15.08
CA SER A 198 6.90 4.87 15.81
C SER A 198 8.17 4.07 16.06
N THR A 199 9.24 4.30 15.30
CA THR A 199 10.53 3.62 15.50
C THR A 199 11.38 4.34 16.54
N GLU A 200 11.78 3.63 17.60
CA GLU A 200 12.53 4.18 18.76
C GLU A 200 13.83 4.93 18.37
N LYS A 201 14.46 4.53 17.25
CA LYS A 201 15.72 5.13 16.76
C LYS A 201 15.59 6.58 16.28
N THR A 202 14.39 7.01 15.90
CA THR A 202 14.12 8.34 15.32
C THR A 202 13.33 9.23 16.27
N ALA A 203 12.54 8.66 17.19
CA ALA A 203 11.73 9.41 18.16
C ALA A 203 12.55 10.33 19.07
N GLY A 204 13.80 9.97 19.40
CA GLY A 204 14.71 10.82 20.20
C GLY A 204 15.41 11.93 19.41
N SER A 205 15.32 11.90 18.08
CA SER A 205 16.04 12.81 17.17
C SER A 205 15.19 13.98 16.69
N PHE A 206 13.87 13.90 16.82
CA PHE A 206 12.96 14.99 16.44
C PHE A 206 12.89 16.03 17.55
N LYS A 207 13.47 17.20 17.31
CA LYS A 207 13.34 18.36 18.19
C LYS A 207 12.12 19.17 17.80
N GLN A 208 11.57 19.90 18.77
CA GLN A 208 10.47 20.85 18.53
C GLN A 208 10.88 21.90 17.47
N ASP A 209 9.89 22.43 16.74
CA ASP A 209 10.05 23.46 15.71
C ASP A 209 10.99 23.08 14.56
N GLN A 210 11.10 21.79 14.27
CA GLN A 210 11.97 21.25 13.24
C GLN A 210 11.20 20.96 11.94
N GLY A 211 11.81 21.35 10.82
CA GLY A 211 11.39 20.89 9.49
C GLY A 211 11.88 19.46 9.24
N ILE A 212 11.00 18.61 8.75
CA ILE A 212 11.28 17.22 8.38
C ILE A 212 11.10 17.11 6.87
N MET A 213 12.09 16.53 6.19
CA MET A 213 11.95 16.15 4.79
C MET A 213 11.92 14.63 4.70
N ILE A 214 10.87 14.12 4.07
CA ILE A 214 10.73 12.72 3.69
C ILE A 214 11.07 12.63 2.21
N ILE A 215 12.00 11.72 1.89
CA ILE A 215 12.35 11.36 0.52
C ILE A 215 11.97 9.90 0.36
N ASP A 216 10.84 9.65 -0.28
CA ASP A 216 10.43 8.30 -0.66
C ASP A 216 10.93 8.03 -2.08
N ALA A 217 11.99 7.22 -2.18
CA ALA A 217 12.61 6.85 -3.44
C ALA A 217 12.25 5.40 -3.78
N GLY A 218 11.04 5.22 -4.30
CA GLY A 218 10.53 3.93 -4.74
C GLY A 218 11.10 3.47 -6.07
N GLY A 219 10.68 2.27 -6.51
CA GLY A 219 11.14 1.68 -7.77
C GLY A 219 10.65 2.38 -9.04
N GLY A 220 9.58 3.17 -8.96
CA GLY A 220 9.00 3.89 -10.10
C GLY A 220 8.76 5.39 -9.89
N THR A 221 8.78 5.86 -8.65
CA THR A 221 8.55 7.27 -8.29
C THR A 221 9.54 7.71 -7.23
N ILE A 222 9.94 8.98 -7.29
CA ILE A 222 10.57 9.66 -6.16
C ILE A 222 9.63 10.77 -5.71
N ASP A 223 9.19 10.68 -4.46
CA ASP A 223 8.29 11.61 -3.81
C ASP A 223 9.03 12.33 -2.68
N VAL A 224 9.19 13.66 -2.83
CA VAL A 224 9.82 14.50 -1.82
C VAL A 224 8.74 15.34 -1.15
N SER A 225 8.60 15.16 0.16
CA SER A 225 7.62 15.88 0.98
C SER A 225 8.31 16.52 2.17
N SER A 226 8.03 17.80 2.39
CA SER A 226 8.54 18.53 3.56
C SER A 226 7.40 18.83 4.52
N TYR A 227 7.64 18.64 5.81
CA TYR A 227 6.68 18.83 6.87
C TYR A 227 7.26 19.72 7.96
N TYR A 228 6.40 20.48 8.62
CA TYR A 228 6.73 21.21 9.83
C TYR A 228 5.99 20.59 11.01
N MET A 229 6.72 20.30 12.08
CA MET A 229 6.11 19.78 13.31
C MET A 229 5.67 20.95 14.18
N THR A 230 4.36 21.11 14.39
CA THR A 230 3.80 22.15 15.28
C THR A 230 3.54 21.62 16.68
N THR A 231 3.63 22.50 17.68
CA THR A 231 3.36 22.19 19.09
C THR A 231 1.87 22.04 19.42
N SER A 232 1.58 21.00 20.21
CA SER A 232 0.37 20.70 21.01
C SER A 232 -1.02 20.78 20.33
N PRO A 233 -1.60 19.63 19.91
CA PRO A 233 -0.95 18.30 19.81
C PRO A 233 0.09 18.27 18.67
N PRO A 234 1.12 17.40 18.75
CA PRO A 234 2.11 17.25 17.69
C PRO A 234 1.40 16.94 16.37
N THR A 235 1.39 17.93 15.48
CA THR A 235 0.71 17.87 14.19
C THR A 235 1.75 18.16 13.12
N PHE A 236 1.77 17.36 12.06
CA PHE A 236 2.66 17.57 10.92
C PHE A 236 1.91 18.31 9.84
N LEU A 237 2.34 19.54 9.58
CA LEU A 237 1.77 20.35 8.51
C LEU A 237 2.65 20.23 7.27
N PRO A 238 2.12 19.79 6.12
CA PRO A 238 2.89 19.74 4.89
C PRO A 238 3.24 21.18 4.43
N PHE A 239 4.49 21.40 4.04
CA PHE A 239 4.86 22.58 3.27
C PHE A 239 4.26 22.48 1.85
N THR A 240 3.85 23.61 1.28
CA THR A 240 3.12 23.69 0.00
C THR A 240 3.93 23.31 -1.25
N ALA A 241 5.23 23.04 -1.15
CA ALA A 241 6.04 22.59 -2.28
C ALA A 241 6.02 21.05 -2.38
N ARG A 242 5.19 20.52 -3.28
CA ARG A 242 5.07 19.10 -3.59
C ARG A 242 5.71 18.83 -4.94
N ASN A 243 6.81 18.07 -4.98
CA ASN A 243 7.40 17.61 -6.22
C ASN A 243 7.39 16.08 -6.24
N GLN A 244 6.56 15.53 -7.11
CA GLN A 244 6.62 14.12 -7.50
C GLN A 244 7.39 14.05 -8.81
N ILE A 245 8.52 13.34 -8.79
CA ILE A 245 9.32 13.08 -10.00
C ILE A 245 9.10 11.61 -10.35
N ALA A 246 8.48 11.37 -11.51
CA ALA A 246 8.50 10.03 -12.09
C ALA A 246 9.91 9.78 -12.63
N CYS A 247 10.59 8.77 -12.09
CA CYS A 247 11.92 8.43 -12.56
C CYS A 247 11.81 7.57 -13.83
N SER A 248 11.94 8.21 -14.99
CA SER A 248 12.18 7.50 -16.25
C SER A 248 13.59 6.89 -16.19
N HIS A 249 13.73 5.66 -15.72
CA HIS A 249 14.74 4.64 -16.05
C HIS A 249 16.26 4.98 -16.22
N VAL A 250 16.72 6.21 -16.02
CA VAL A 250 18.06 6.65 -16.47
C VAL A 250 19.02 6.93 -15.31
N ILE A 251 18.57 7.35 -14.12
CA ILE A 251 19.52 7.81 -13.08
C ILE A 251 20.07 6.67 -12.20
N CYS A 252 19.33 5.59 -11.94
CA CYS A 252 19.82 4.48 -11.10
C CYS A 252 20.41 3.29 -11.88
N ASN A 253 20.05 3.12 -13.16
CA ASN A 253 20.49 1.97 -13.95
C ASN A 253 21.92 2.09 -14.51
N GLU A 254 22.53 3.28 -14.46
CA GLU A 254 23.92 3.45 -14.92
C GLU A 254 24.95 2.89 -13.92
N VAL A 255 24.52 2.55 -12.69
CA VAL A 255 25.37 1.92 -11.66
C VAL A 255 25.10 0.41 -11.51
N GLN A 256 23.99 -0.13 -12.01
CA GLN A 256 23.58 -1.54 -11.84
C GLN A 256 23.60 -2.41 -13.12
N ARG A 257 24.17 -1.92 -14.24
CA ARG A 257 24.32 -2.68 -15.49
C ARG A 257 25.12 -4.00 -15.40
N THR A 258 25.59 -4.40 -14.23
CA THR A 258 26.30 -5.66 -14.00
C THR A 258 25.49 -6.79 -13.38
N SER A 259 24.20 -6.64 -13.04
CA SER A 259 23.44 -7.81 -12.54
C SER A 259 21.91 -7.68 -12.59
N ILE A 260 21.33 -8.45 -13.52
CA ILE A 260 20.03 -9.16 -13.44
C ILE A 260 18.76 -8.34 -13.74
N SER A 261 18.04 -8.81 -14.77
CA SER A 261 16.79 -8.30 -15.35
C SER A 261 15.56 -8.57 -14.46
N PRO A 262 14.66 -7.60 -14.18
CA PRO A 262 13.46 -7.85 -13.39
C PRO A 262 12.21 -8.06 -14.26
N ARG A 263 11.65 -9.28 -14.18
CA ARG A 263 10.32 -9.66 -14.69
C ARG A 263 9.29 -9.64 -13.54
N ASN A 264 8.08 -9.07 -13.72
CA ASN A 264 6.75 -9.69 -13.42
C ASN A 264 5.57 -8.75 -13.07
N CYS A 265 4.36 -9.18 -13.48
CA CYS A 265 3.03 -9.14 -12.82
C CYS A 265 1.97 -9.64 -13.82
N LEU A 266 1.44 -10.87 -13.67
CA LEU A 266 0.49 -11.50 -14.60
C LEU A 266 -0.94 -11.51 -14.03
N HIS A 267 -1.94 -11.52 -14.91
CA HIS A 267 -3.37 -11.40 -14.54
C HIS A 267 -4.16 -12.68 -14.81
N PHE A 268 -5.07 -13.04 -13.89
CA PHE A 268 -5.90 -14.25 -13.92
C PHE A 268 -7.16 -14.04 -14.78
N GLY A 269 -7.37 -14.89 -15.78
CA GLY A 269 -8.61 -14.98 -16.56
C GLY A 269 -9.72 -15.71 -15.80
N ALA A 270 -10.97 -15.33 -16.08
CA ALA A 270 -12.15 -16.13 -15.81
C ALA A 270 -12.59 -16.80 -17.12
#